data_AF-A0A2E5EPC2-F1
#
_entry.id   AF-A0A2E5EPC2-F1
#
_cell.length_a   1.000
_cell.length_b   1.000
_cell.length_c   1.000
_cell.angle_alpha   90.00
_cell.angle_beta   90.00
_cell.angle_gamma   90.00
#
_symmetry.space_group_name_H-M   'P 1'
#
loop_
_entity.id
_entity.type
_entity.pdbx_description
1 polymer ?
#
loop_
_entity_poly.entity_id
_entity_poly.type
_entity_poly.pdbx_seq_one_letter_code
_entity_poly.pdbx_strand_id
1 'polypeptide(L)'
;MCARATAVITAFVERKFPCDLDRRIEDIRPAYKFDSSARGSVPEAVIAFLESDDYEHAIRLAISLGGDADTLASISGAIAGAFYGVPSPIVREAEQRLPDMLQDVVSRFEANFLRKS
;
A
#
# COMPACT_ATOMS: atom_id res chain seq x y z
N MET A 1 16.19 -11.10 2.17
CA MET A 1 16.34 -10.10 1.08
C MET A 1 15.48 -8.84 1.31
N CYS A 2 14.39 -8.89 2.09
CA CYS A 2 13.42 -7.79 2.26
C CYS A 2 13.98 -6.51 2.97
N ALA A 3 14.63 -6.65 4.13
CA ALA A 3 15.00 -5.49 4.98
C ALA A 3 15.95 -4.46 4.33
N ARG A 4 16.80 -4.86 3.38
CA ARG A 4 17.70 -3.92 2.67
C ARG A 4 16.94 -3.08 1.65
N ALA A 5 15.91 -3.62 1.02
CA ALA A 5 15.16 -2.91 -0.01
C ALA A 5 14.18 -1.90 0.61
N THR A 6 13.49 -2.29 1.69
CA THR A 6 12.64 -1.37 2.46
C THR A 6 13.44 -0.22 3.06
N ALA A 7 14.66 -0.46 3.56
CA ALA A 7 15.55 0.61 4.03
C ALA A 7 15.89 1.65 2.95
N VAL A 8 16.07 1.24 1.69
CA VAL A 8 16.29 2.19 0.57
C VAL A 8 15.03 3.00 0.30
N ILE A 9 13.85 2.38 0.38
CA ILE A 9 12.56 3.06 0.21
C ILE A 9 12.36 4.09 1.32
N THR A 10 12.57 3.72 2.59
CA THR A 10 12.49 4.62 3.75
C THR A 10 13.40 5.84 3.55
N ALA A 11 14.70 5.61 3.30
CA ALA A 11 15.66 6.69 3.12
C ALA A 11 15.36 7.58 1.90
N PHE A 12 14.73 7.03 0.85
CA PHE A 12 14.27 7.82 -0.29
C PHE A 12 13.10 8.73 0.10
N VAL A 13 12.09 8.18 0.76
CA VAL A 13 10.87 8.91 1.12
C VAL A 13 11.18 10.02 2.10
N GLU A 14 11.90 9.76 3.20
CA GLU A 14 12.21 10.77 4.23
C GLU A 14 13.11 11.90 3.70
N ARG A 15 14.00 11.60 2.74
CA ARG A 15 14.81 12.64 2.08
C ARG A 15 13.95 13.57 1.23
N LYS A 16 12.91 13.04 0.58
CA LYS A 16 12.10 13.78 -0.40
C LYS A 16 10.88 14.45 0.23
N PHE A 17 10.38 13.88 1.32
CA PHE A 17 9.17 14.30 2.01
C PHE A 17 9.46 14.34 3.52
N PRO A 18 9.12 15.45 4.20
CA PRO A 18 9.34 15.57 5.65
C PRO A 18 8.28 14.78 6.41
N CYS A 19 8.45 13.46 6.47
CA CYS A 19 7.66 12.54 7.29
C CYS A 19 8.57 11.62 8.11
N ASP A 20 8.06 11.18 9.25
CA ASP A 20 8.73 10.23 10.16
C ASP A 20 8.18 8.83 9.88
N LEU A 21 9.04 7.96 9.34
CA LEU A 21 8.72 6.57 9.01
C LEU A 21 9.35 5.56 9.99
N ASP A 22 10.06 6.04 11.02
CA ASP A 22 10.65 5.18 12.07
C ASP A 22 9.61 4.76 13.13
N ARG A 23 8.41 5.35 13.08
CA ARG A 23 7.27 4.99 13.94
C ARG A 23 6.81 3.56 13.66
N ARG A 24 6.35 2.88 14.72
CA ARG A 24 5.82 1.52 14.62
C ARG A 24 4.31 1.53 14.43
N ILE A 25 3.79 0.58 13.66
CA ILE A 25 2.36 0.46 13.41
C ILE A 25 1.55 0.27 14.70
N GLU A 26 2.13 -0.44 15.68
CA GLU A 26 1.51 -0.65 16.99
C GLU A 26 1.41 0.62 17.83
N ASP A 27 2.30 1.59 17.62
CA ASP A 27 2.25 2.88 18.31
C ASP A 27 1.21 3.82 17.66
N ILE A 28 0.95 3.64 16.36
CA ILE A 28 -0.01 4.43 15.58
C ILE A 28 -1.44 3.97 15.86
N ARG A 29 -1.66 2.65 15.87
CA ARG A 29 -2.97 2.00 15.96
C ARG A 29 -3.90 2.54 17.07
N PRO A 30 -3.44 2.83 18.30
CA PRO A 30 -4.33 3.29 19.37
C PRO A 30 -4.79 4.74 19.20
N ALA A 31 -4.00 5.55 18.50
CA ALA A 31 -4.22 7.00 18.39
C ALA A 31 -4.79 7.42 17.02
N TYR A 32 -4.64 6.57 16.00
CA TYR A 32 -5.08 6.89 14.64
C TYR A 32 -6.59 7.07 14.57
N LYS A 33 -7.01 8.11 13.86
CA LYS A 33 -8.40 8.44 13.56
C LYS A 33 -8.49 8.77 12.09
N PHE A 34 -9.71 8.73 11.54
CA PHE A 34 -9.97 9.16 10.17
C PHE A 34 -9.35 10.55 9.91
N ASP A 35 -8.40 10.61 8.98
CA ASP A 35 -7.72 11.82 8.52
C ASP A 35 -7.68 11.78 6.98
N SER A 36 -8.34 12.75 6.36
CA SER A 36 -8.42 12.87 4.90
C SER A 36 -7.26 13.65 4.29
N SER A 37 -6.36 14.18 5.12
CA SER A 37 -5.19 14.91 4.64
C SER A 37 -4.08 13.95 4.25
N ALA A 38 -3.42 14.21 3.13
CA ALA A 38 -2.29 13.40 2.69
C ALA A 38 -1.17 13.31 3.76
N ARG A 39 -1.02 14.34 4.60
CA ARG A 39 -0.03 14.35 5.68
C ARG A 39 -0.38 13.35 6.79
N GLY A 40 -1.65 13.07 7.02
CA GLY A 40 -2.12 12.14 8.04
C GLY A 40 -2.41 10.73 7.54
N SER A 41 -2.56 10.49 6.24
CA SER A 41 -2.82 9.13 5.72
C SER A 41 -1.61 8.51 4.99
N VAL A 42 -0.82 9.30 4.26
CA VAL A 42 0.26 8.75 3.40
C VAL A 42 1.38 8.12 4.23
N PRO A 43 1.95 8.78 5.26
CA PRO A 43 3.01 8.17 6.07
C PRO A 43 2.55 6.86 6.73
N GLU A 44 1.33 6.81 7.22
CA GLU A 44 0.72 5.67 7.91
C GLU A 44 0.53 4.48 6.97
N ALA A 45 0.08 4.73 5.73
CA ALA A 45 0.00 3.71 4.69
C ALA A 45 1.39 3.18 4.28
N VAL A 46 2.39 4.07 4.19
CA VAL A 46 3.77 3.69 3.89
C VAL A 46 4.36 2.84 5.01
N ILE A 47 4.15 3.21 6.28
CA ILE A 47 4.59 2.41 7.44
C ILE A 47 3.94 1.02 7.44
N ALA A 48 2.65 0.93 7.13
CA ALA A 48 1.97 -0.35 6.99
C ALA A 48 2.62 -1.25 5.92
N PHE A 49 3.08 -0.69 4.80
CA PHE A 49 3.88 -1.42 3.81
C PHE A 49 5.28 -1.79 4.35
N LEU A 50 5.98 -0.85 4.97
CA LEU A 50 7.36 -1.06 5.44
C LEU A 50 7.46 -2.15 6.53
N GLU A 51 6.41 -2.32 7.34
CA GLU A 51 6.30 -3.36 8.38
C GLU A 51 5.65 -4.66 7.89
N SER A 52 5.31 -4.75 6.60
CA SER A 52 4.72 -5.96 6.03
C SER A 52 5.77 -6.94 5.50
N ASP A 53 5.39 -8.21 5.42
CA ASP A 53 6.22 -9.29 4.86
C ASP A 53 5.73 -9.78 3.49
N ASP A 54 4.47 -9.48 3.16
CA ASP A 54 3.83 -9.80 1.89
C ASP A 54 2.65 -8.84 1.62
N TYR A 55 2.04 -8.97 0.43
CA TYR A 55 0.94 -8.13 0.00
C TYR A 55 -0.27 -8.18 0.94
N GLU A 56 -0.70 -9.37 1.36
CA GLU A 56 -1.90 -9.49 2.20
C GLU A 56 -1.63 -8.94 3.61
N HIS A 57 -0.42 -9.17 4.13
CA HIS A 57 0.04 -8.60 5.39
C HIS A 57 0.00 -7.06 5.32
N ALA A 58 0.49 -6.44 4.25
CA ALA A 58 0.45 -4.98 4.07
C ALA A 58 -0.96 -4.40 4.09
N ILE A 59 -1.91 -5.05 3.41
CA ILE A 59 -3.33 -4.66 3.40
C ILE A 59 -3.95 -4.81 4.79
N ARG A 60 -3.70 -5.95 5.46
CA ARG A 60 -4.21 -6.20 6.82
C ARG A 60 -3.68 -5.16 7.81
N LEU A 61 -2.39 -4.84 7.74
CA LEU A 61 -1.77 -3.79 8.56
C LEU A 61 -2.44 -2.43 8.33
N ALA A 62 -2.62 -2.02 7.08
CA ALA A 62 -3.29 -0.76 6.74
C ALA A 62 -4.74 -0.70 7.25
N ILE A 63 -5.54 -1.73 7.00
CA ILE A 63 -6.94 -1.81 7.48
C ILE A 63 -7.00 -1.77 9.01
N SER A 64 -6.03 -2.40 9.67
CA SER A 64 -6.02 -2.54 11.12
C SER A 64 -5.73 -1.23 11.88
N LEU A 65 -5.31 -0.17 11.19
CA LEU A 65 -5.24 1.18 11.72
C LEU A 65 -6.63 1.83 11.84
N GLY A 66 -7.63 1.34 11.11
CA GLY A 66 -8.97 1.92 11.09
C GLY A 66 -9.02 3.29 10.40
N GLY A 67 -10.01 4.12 10.76
CA GLY A 67 -10.19 5.44 10.16
C GLY A 67 -10.52 5.35 8.67
N ASP A 68 -9.69 5.98 7.84
CA ASP A 68 -9.78 5.98 6.37
C ASP A 68 -9.12 4.72 5.79
N ALA A 69 -9.64 3.56 6.17
CA ALA A 69 -9.03 2.27 5.89
C ALA A 69 -8.94 1.97 4.39
N ASP A 70 -9.90 2.45 3.59
CA ASP A 70 -9.90 2.32 2.13
C ASP A 70 -8.77 3.13 1.50
N THR A 71 -8.55 4.38 1.91
CA THR A 71 -7.42 5.17 1.42
C THR A 71 -6.08 4.56 1.83
N LEU A 72 -5.95 4.15 3.10
CA LEU A 72 -4.73 3.51 3.60
C LEU A 72 -4.40 2.21 2.86
N ALA A 73 -5.40 1.33 2.70
CA ALA A 73 -5.23 0.06 2.00
C ALA A 73 -4.95 0.25 0.51
N SER A 74 -5.55 1.26 -0.13
CA SER A 74 -5.28 1.60 -1.53
C SER A 74 -3.83 2.02 -1.75
N ILE A 75 -3.31 2.92 -0.91
CA ILE A 75 -1.92 3.40 -1.01
C ILE A 75 -0.93 2.27 -0.67
N SER A 76 -1.12 1.61 0.48
CA SER A 76 -0.25 0.50 0.92
C SER A 76 -0.26 -0.62 -0.11
N GLY A 77 -1.44 -0.97 -0.63
CA GLY A 77 -1.63 -2.00 -1.65
C GLY A 77 -0.94 -1.68 -2.98
N ALA A 78 -0.95 -0.43 -3.43
CA ALA A 78 -0.24 -0.03 -4.65
C ALA A 78 1.28 -0.24 -4.53
N ILE A 79 1.86 0.14 -3.38
CA ILE A 79 3.29 -0.04 -3.10
C ILE A 79 3.63 -1.52 -2.96
N ALA A 80 2.85 -2.23 -2.14
CA ALA A 80 3.01 -3.66 -1.91
C ALA A 80 2.85 -4.48 -3.20
N GLY A 81 1.88 -4.14 -4.06
CA GLY A 81 1.67 -4.80 -5.34
C GLY A 81 2.84 -4.63 -6.31
N ALA A 82 3.46 -3.44 -6.33
CA ALA A 82 4.65 -3.19 -7.13
C ALA A 82 5.90 -3.91 -6.57
N PHE A 83 5.97 -4.09 -5.25
CA PHE A 83 7.13 -4.67 -4.58
C PHE A 83 7.08 -6.21 -4.46
N TYR A 84 5.95 -6.76 -4.03
CA TYR A 84 5.74 -8.19 -3.81
C TYR A 84 5.00 -8.89 -4.96
N GLY A 85 4.25 -8.14 -5.79
CA GLY A 85 3.19 -8.70 -6.62
C GLY A 85 1.89 -8.91 -5.84
N VAL A 86 0.78 -9.11 -6.56
CA VAL A 86 -0.54 -9.35 -5.95
C VAL A 86 -0.90 -10.85 -6.07
N PRO A 87 -1.31 -11.52 -4.97
CA PRO A 87 -1.75 -12.91 -5.03
C PRO A 87 -2.95 -13.10 -5.98
N SER A 88 -2.89 -14.09 -6.87
CA SER A 88 -3.94 -14.34 -7.87
C SER A 88 -5.36 -14.50 -7.28
N PRO A 89 -5.57 -15.12 -6.10
CA PRO A 89 -6.90 -15.15 -5.49
C PRO A 89 -7.46 -13.75 -5.20
N ILE A 90 -6.62 -12.83 -4.72
CA ILE A 90 -7.03 -11.45 -4.42
C ILE A 90 -7.33 -10.69 -5.71
N VAL A 91 -6.51 -10.86 -6.75
CA VAL A 91 -6.76 -10.25 -8.08
C VAL A 91 -8.14 -10.67 -8.61
N ARG A 92 -8.42 -11.98 -8.64
CA ARG A 92 -9.69 -12.52 -9.14
C ARG A 92 -10.89 -11.99 -8.36
N GLU A 93 -10.75 -11.92 -7.04
CA GLU A 93 -11.80 -11.43 -6.15
C GLU A 93 -12.07 -9.93 -6.36
N ALA A 94 -11.02 -9.13 -6.62
CA ALA A 94 -11.14 -7.73 -6.96
C ALA A 94 -11.78 -7.53 -8.34
N GLU A 95 -11.34 -8.28 -9.36
CA GLU A 95 -11.90 -8.22 -10.73
C GLU A 95 -13.39 -8.53 -10.74
N GLN A 96 -13.86 -9.54 -10.00
CA GLN A 96 -15.28 -9.89 -9.92
C GLN A 96 -16.17 -8.77 -9.34
N ARG A 97 -15.60 -7.86 -8.56
CA ARG A 97 -16.31 -6.69 -7.98
C ARG A 97 -16.17 -5.44 -8.83
N LEU A 98 -15.18 -5.40 -9.70
CA LEU A 98 -14.84 -4.22 -10.48
C LEU A 98 -15.78 -4.13 -11.69
N PRO A 99 -16.47 -3.00 -11.93
CA PRO A 99 -17.27 -2.82 -13.14
C PRO A 99 -16.44 -3.03 -14.42
N ASP A 100 -17.04 -3.63 -15.45
CA ASP A 100 -16.37 -3.95 -16.72
C ASP A 100 -15.59 -2.79 -17.33
N MET A 101 -16.14 -1.57 -17.24
CA MET A 101 -15.48 -0.36 -17.74
C MET A 101 -14.14 -0.06 -17.04
N LEU A 102 -14.03 -0.36 -15.74
CA LEU A 102 -12.78 -0.18 -14.99
C LEU A 102 -11.82 -1.34 -15.24
N GLN A 103 -12.33 -2.57 -15.45
CA GLN A 103 -11.50 -3.69 -15.88
C GLN A 103 -10.83 -3.43 -17.24
N ASP A 104 -11.53 -2.82 -18.19
CA ASP A 104 -10.95 -2.41 -19.49
C ASP A 104 -9.82 -1.40 -19.31
N VAL A 105 -10.04 -0.38 -18.47
CA VAL A 105 -9.02 0.64 -18.17
C VAL A 105 -7.77 0.00 -17.56
N VAL A 106 -7.94 -0.89 -16.58
CA VAL A 106 -6.81 -1.62 -15.95
C VAL A 106 -6.10 -2.48 -16.99
N SER A 107 -6.83 -3.30 -17.75
CA SER A 107 -6.25 -4.19 -18.78
C SER A 107 -5.44 -3.42 -19.82
N ARG A 108 -5.94 -2.27 -20.27
CA ARG A 108 -5.23 -1.39 -21.21
C ARG A 108 -4.00 -0.76 -20.58
N PHE A 109 -4.07 -0.33 -19.32
CA PHE A 109 -2.91 0.19 -18.61
C PHE A 109 -1.82 -0.87 -18.51
N GLU A 110 -2.16 -2.07 -18.05
CA GLU A 110 -1.20 -3.16 -17.90
C GLU A 110 -0.58 -3.57 -19.23
N ALA A 111 -1.37 -3.69 -20.30
CA ALA A 111 -0.86 -4.03 -21.63
C ALA A 111 0.14 -3.00 -22.20
N ASN A 112 0.01 -1.72 -21.82
CA ASN A 112 0.88 -0.65 -22.31
C ASN A 112 2.11 -0.40 -21.42
N PHE A 113 2.00 -0.64 -20.11
CA PHE A 113 3.00 -0.17 -19.14
C PHE A 113 3.63 -1.28 -18.29
N LEU A 114 3.04 -2.47 -18.19
CA LEU A 114 3.64 -3.59 -17.49
C LEU A 114 4.30 -4.52 -18.52
N ARG A 115 5.64 -4.60 -18.53
CA ARG A 115 6.34 -5.61 -19.31
C ARG A 115 6.04 -6.98 -18.71
N LYS A 116 5.43 -7.87 -19.49
CA LYS A 116 5.46 -9.31 -19.21
C LYS A 116 6.94 -9.73 -19.21
N SER A 117 7.44 -10.12 -18.04
CA SER A 117 8.78 -10.71 -17.90
C SER A 117 8.80 -12.11 -18.48
#